data_AF-A0A381X480-F1
#
_entry.id   AF-A0A381X480-F1
#
_cell.length_a   1.000
_cell.length_b   1.000
_cell.length_c   1.000
_cell.angle_alpha   90.00
_cell.angle_beta   90.00
_cell.angle_gamma   90.00
#
_symmetry.space_group_name_H-M   'P 1'
#
loop_
_entity.id
_entity.type
_entity.pdbx_description
1 polymer ?
#
loop_
_entity_poly.entity_id
_entity_poly.type
_entity_poly.pdbx_seq_one_letter_code
_entity_poly.pdbx_strand_id
1 'polypeptide(L)'
;MLISHKKQFIFIHIYKTAGTSVMDVFSPYCRLIDRMAYDYKFTRELFRVINRLMRWGNDGMKQYTGFHKHAKAHEIREKLERKQFDSYYKFSFVRNPYDFLVSLYFYAKQFERDPSRRALKDMEYKDFLRRVISNNTACQLDFIT
;
A
#
# COMPACT_ATOMS: atom_id res chain seq x y z
N MET A 1 0.20 -3.84 3.20
CA MET A 1 1.15 -4.65 3.96
C MET A 1 0.34 -5.60 4.82
N LEU A 2 0.94 -6.70 5.27
CA LEU A 2 0.28 -7.65 6.14
C LEU A 2 1.26 -8.11 7.22
N ILE A 3 0.73 -8.38 8.42
CA ILE A 3 1.50 -8.94 9.54
C ILE A 3 0.77 -10.18 10.03
N SER A 4 1.51 -11.28 10.19
CA SER A 4 1.03 -12.47 10.87
C SER A 4 1.93 -12.77 12.06
N HIS A 5 1.40 -12.57 13.27
CA HIS A 5 2.10 -13.01 14.48
C HIS A 5 2.12 -14.54 14.61
N LYS A 6 1.05 -15.21 14.16
CA LYS A 6 0.92 -16.68 14.21
C LYS A 6 1.91 -17.40 13.30
N LYS A 7 2.17 -16.84 12.11
CA LYS A 7 3.12 -17.40 11.12
C LYS A 7 4.44 -16.64 11.06
N GLN A 8 4.62 -15.65 11.94
CA GLN A 8 5.83 -14.82 12.10
C GLN A 8 6.34 -14.25 10.76
N PHE A 9 5.47 -13.62 9.98
CA PHE A 9 5.87 -12.95 8.74
C PHE A 9 5.35 -11.52 8.63
N ILE A 10 6.05 -10.74 7.82
CA ILE A 10 5.69 -9.38 7.42
C ILE A 10 5.75 -9.29 5.89
N PHE A 11 4.62 -9.01 5.26
CA PHE A 11 4.57 -8.68 3.83
C PHE A 11 4.61 -7.16 3.65
N ILE A 12 5.73 -6.66 3.14
CA ILE A 12 5.93 -5.24 2.81
C ILE A 12 5.33 -5.00 1.43
N HIS A 13 4.20 -4.29 1.38
CA HIS A 13 3.43 -4.14 0.14
C HIS A 13 3.89 -2.90 -0.62
N ILE A 14 4.71 -3.11 -1.65
CA ILE A 14 5.07 -2.07 -2.64
C ILE A 14 3.91 -1.89 -3.62
N TYR A 15 3.53 -0.65 -3.93
CA TYR A 15 2.42 -0.42 -4.84
C TYR A 15 2.73 -0.98 -6.24
N LYS A 16 1.73 -1.47 -6.97
CA LYS A 16 1.85 -1.92 -8.37
C LYS A 16 2.81 -3.11 -8.63
N THR A 17 3.15 -3.89 -7.60
CA THR A 17 3.95 -5.13 -7.69
C THR A 17 3.14 -6.40 -7.40
N ALA A 18 1.89 -6.45 -7.88
CA ALA A 18 0.95 -7.56 -7.64
C ALA A 18 0.61 -7.83 -6.16
N GLY A 19 0.83 -6.86 -5.26
CA GLY A 19 0.57 -7.05 -3.84
C GLY A 19 -0.90 -7.25 -3.45
N THR A 20 -1.87 -6.91 -4.31
CA THR A 20 -3.27 -7.29 -4.09
C THR A 20 -3.45 -8.81 -4.12
N SER A 21 -2.85 -9.50 -5.11
CA SER A 21 -2.93 -10.96 -5.21
C SER A 21 -2.25 -11.65 -4.02
N VAL A 22 -1.13 -11.10 -3.54
CA VAL A 22 -0.48 -11.57 -2.31
C VAL A 22 -1.39 -11.35 -1.10
N MET A 23 -2.06 -10.21 -1.02
CA MET A 23 -3.00 -9.95 0.08
C MET A 23 -4.14 -10.97 0.10
N ASP A 24 -4.74 -11.26 -1.05
CA ASP A 24 -5.86 -12.21 -1.15
C ASP A 24 -5.49 -13.64 -0.69
N VAL A 25 -4.24 -14.06 -0.92
CA VAL A 25 -3.74 -15.39 -0.51
C VAL A 25 -3.34 -15.42 0.97
N PHE A 26 -2.68 -14.37 1.46
CA PHE A 26 -2.06 -14.39 2.79
C PHE A 26 -2.93 -13.80 3.90
N SER A 27 -3.97 -13.04 3.58
CA SER A 27 -4.84 -12.41 4.57
C SER A 27 -5.48 -13.37 5.58
N PRO A 28 -5.85 -14.64 5.27
CA PRO A 28 -6.41 -15.55 6.28
C PRO A 28 -5.46 -15.85 7.45
N TYR A 29 -4.16 -15.67 7.25
CA TYR A 29 -3.13 -15.90 8.28
C TYR A 29 -2.81 -14.65 9.09
N CYS A 30 -3.34 -13.48 8.72
CA CYS A 30 -2.97 -12.20 9.30
C CYS A 30 -3.82 -11.83 10.53
N ARG A 31 -3.50 -10.70 11.17
CA ARG A 31 -4.25 -10.20 12.34
C ARG A 31 -5.73 -10.05 11.98
N LEU A 32 -6.61 -10.29 12.95
CA LEU A 32 -8.05 -10.13 12.77
C LEU A 32 -8.41 -8.72 12.24
N ILE A 33 -7.72 -7.69 12.74
CA ILE A 33 -7.93 -6.31 12.29
C ILE A 33 -7.53 -6.09 10.82
N ASP A 34 -6.48 -6.77 10.32
CA ASP A 34 -6.09 -6.69 8.92
C ASP A 34 -7.15 -7.39 8.04
N ARG A 35 -7.68 -8.53 8.49
CA ARG A 35 -8.77 -9.25 7.80
C ARG A 35 -10.06 -8.43 7.76
N MET A 36 -10.41 -7.79 8.86
CA MET A 36 -11.56 -6.86 8.90
C MET A 36 -11.36 -5.65 7.97
N ALA A 37 -10.14 -5.13 7.86
CA ALA A 37 -9.85 -4.00 7.00
C ALA A 37 -9.89 -4.36 5.50
N TYR A 38 -9.43 -5.55 5.13
CA TYR A 38 -9.16 -5.90 3.73
C TYR A 38 -10.05 -7.00 3.13
N ASP A 39 -10.37 -8.07 3.87
CA ASP A 39 -11.10 -9.24 3.35
C ASP A 39 -12.61 -9.10 3.46
N TYR A 40 -13.09 -8.71 4.64
CA TYR A 40 -14.51 -8.76 4.95
C TYR A 40 -15.22 -7.55 4.34
N LYS A 41 -16.04 -7.80 3.31
CA LYS A 41 -16.79 -6.75 2.60
C LYS A 41 -17.63 -5.90 3.55
N PHE A 42 -18.35 -6.53 4.49
CA PHE A 42 -19.21 -5.83 5.45
C PHE A 42 -18.43 -4.81 6.31
N THR A 43 -17.36 -5.25 6.99
CA THR A 43 -16.53 -4.37 7.82
C THR A 43 -15.80 -3.33 6.99
N ARG A 44 -15.42 -3.66 5.75
CA ARG A 44 -14.79 -2.71 4.82
C ARG A 44 -15.75 -1.59 4.42
N GLU A 45 -17.03 -1.89 4.17
CA GLU A 45 -18.04 -0.86 3.94
C GLU A 45 -18.27 0.00 5.20
N LEU A 46 -18.35 -0.65 6.37
CA LEU A 46 -18.49 0.06 7.65
C LEU A 46 -17.31 1.03 7.89
N PHE A 47 -16.08 0.57 7.72
CA PHE A 47 -14.89 1.42 7.83
C PHE A 47 -14.89 2.56 6.79
N ARG A 48 -15.42 2.36 5.58
CA ARG A 48 -15.56 3.48 4.62
C ARG A 48 -16.55 4.53 5.11
N VAL A 49 -17.68 4.13 5.70
CA VAL A 49 -18.65 5.06 6.28
C VAL A 49 -18.03 5.83 7.43
N ILE A 50 -17.35 5.13 8.35
CA ILE A 50 -16.69 5.77 9.49
C ILE A 50 -15.58 6.72 9.02
N ASN A 51 -14.72 6.30 8.09
CA ASN A 51 -13.66 7.15 7.54
C ASN A 51 -14.23 8.42 6.88
N ARG A 52 -15.37 8.31 6.20
CA ARG A 52 -16.07 9.47 5.63
C ARG A 52 -16.61 10.39 6.71
N LEU A 53 -17.26 9.84 7.73
CA LEU A 53 -17.82 10.60 8.85
C LEU A 53 -16.72 11.35 9.62
N MET A 54 -15.61 10.67 9.90
CA MET A 54 -14.46 11.20 10.65
C MET A 54 -13.51 12.05 9.79
N ARG A 55 -13.79 12.21 8.48
CA ARG A 55 -12.96 12.94 7.51
C ARG A 55 -11.50 12.43 7.45
N TRP A 56 -11.29 11.13 7.67
CA TRP A 56 -9.95 10.50 7.72
C TRP A 56 -9.31 10.21 6.36
N GLY A 57 -9.88 10.71 5.26
CA GLY A 57 -9.29 10.65 3.92
C GLY A 57 -9.09 9.22 3.38
N ASN A 58 -8.30 9.10 2.31
CA ASN A 58 -8.06 7.83 1.60
C ASN A 58 -7.19 6.83 2.40
N ASP A 59 -6.50 7.29 3.44
CA ASP A 59 -5.60 6.48 4.28
C ASP A 59 -6.23 6.05 5.61
N GLY A 60 -7.55 6.21 5.78
CA GLY A 60 -8.26 5.90 7.03
C GLY A 60 -8.07 4.47 7.53
N MET A 61 -7.72 3.51 6.66
CA MET A 61 -7.39 2.14 7.06
C MET A 61 -6.17 2.05 8.00
N LYS A 62 -5.28 3.04 7.98
CA LYS A 62 -4.17 3.16 8.93
C LYS A 62 -4.65 3.33 10.37
N GLN A 63 -5.81 3.97 10.59
CA GLN A 63 -6.35 4.19 11.94
C GLN A 63 -6.74 2.86 12.61
N TYR A 64 -7.22 1.89 11.83
CA TYR A 64 -7.60 0.58 12.33
C TYR A 64 -6.41 -0.38 12.40
N THR A 65 -5.62 -0.45 11.33
CA THR A 65 -4.54 -1.45 11.22
C THR A 65 -3.23 -1.00 11.90
N GLY A 66 -3.11 0.28 12.25
CA GLY A 66 -1.90 0.90 12.79
C GLY A 66 -0.85 1.26 11.73
N PHE A 67 -1.01 0.77 10.50
CA PHE A 67 -0.04 0.91 9.42
C PHE A 67 -0.67 1.41 8.12
N HIS A 68 0.10 2.18 7.35
CA HIS A 68 -0.30 2.51 6.00
C HIS A 68 -0.26 1.25 5.11
N LYS A 69 -1.14 1.15 4.11
CA LYS A 69 -1.17 -0.02 3.21
C LYS A 69 0.19 -0.24 2.52
N HIS A 70 0.92 0.84 2.24
CA HIS A 70 2.26 0.82 1.67
C HIS A 70 3.29 1.34 2.67
N ALA A 71 3.19 0.98 3.96
CA ALA A 71 4.20 1.39 4.94
C ALA A 71 5.57 0.79 4.59
N LYS A 72 6.62 1.57 4.83
CA LYS A 72 8.02 1.20 4.57
C LYS A 72 8.57 0.31 5.69
N ALA A 73 9.60 -0.47 5.39
CA ALA A 73 10.24 -1.38 6.34
C ALA A 73 10.64 -0.68 7.65
N HIS A 74 11.25 0.51 7.57
CA HIS A 74 11.65 1.27 8.76
C HIS A 74 10.44 1.75 9.59
N GLU A 75 9.35 2.23 8.96
CA GLU A 75 8.13 2.63 9.67
C GLU A 75 7.48 1.45 10.41
N ILE A 76 7.60 0.25 9.83
CA ILE A 76 7.14 -0.99 10.44
C ILE A 76 8.00 -1.34 11.65
N ARG A 77 9.34 -1.25 11.50
CA ARG A 77 10.32 -1.50 12.57
C ARG A 77 10.18 -0.54 13.75
N GLU A 78 9.86 0.73 13.50
CA GLU A 78 9.69 1.75 14.54
C GLU A 78 8.44 1.52 15.40
N LYS A 79 7.39 0.92 14.82
CA LYS A 79 6.12 0.70 15.50
C LYS A 79 5.98 -0.69 16.12
N LEU A 80 6.62 -1.70 15.55
CA LEU A 80 6.67 -3.04 16.13
C LEU A 80 7.77 -3.13 17.17
N GLU A 81 7.62 -4.05 18.13
CA GLU A 81 8.71 -4.37 19.03
C GLU A 81 9.92 -4.88 18.23
N ARG A 82 11.11 -4.36 18.52
CA ARG A 82 12.34 -4.69 17.77
C ARG A 82 12.59 -6.19 17.68
N LYS A 83 12.42 -6.92 18.79
CA LYS A 83 12.58 -8.38 18.82
C LYS A 83 11.58 -9.11 17.90
N GLN A 84 10.35 -8.61 17.80
CA GLN A 84 9.35 -9.17 16.90
C GLN A 84 9.72 -8.89 15.45
N PHE A 85 10.03 -7.64 15.11
CA PHE A 85 10.43 -7.29 13.75
C PHE A 85 11.64 -8.11 13.31
N ASP A 86 12.68 -8.21 14.13
CA ASP A 86 13.91 -8.91 13.79
C ASP A 86 13.71 -10.43 13.64
N SER A 87 12.79 -11.03 14.41
CA SER A 87 12.50 -12.46 14.34
C SER A 87 11.56 -12.87 13.21
N TYR A 88 10.78 -11.95 12.63
CA TYR A 88 9.79 -12.29 11.61
C TYR A 88 10.43 -12.37 10.23
N TYR A 89 9.97 -13.32 9.41
CA TYR A 89 10.34 -13.39 8.00
C TYR A 89 9.70 -12.21 7.25
N LYS A 90 10.53 -11.35 6.63
CA LYS A 90 10.03 -10.22 5.82
C LYS A 90 10.22 -10.52 4.35
N PHE A 91 9.19 -10.24 3.56
CA PHE A 91 9.28 -10.36 2.11
C PHE A 91 8.48 -9.27 1.40
N SER A 92 8.84 -9.06 0.14
CA SER A 92 8.15 -8.17 -0.77
C SER A 92 8.25 -8.71 -2.19
N PHE A 93 7.41 -8.18 -3.07
CA PHE A 93 7.54 -8.40 -4.50
C PHE A 93 7.95 -7.09 -5.15
N VAL A 94 8.98 -7.17 -5.98
CA VAL A 94 9.41 -6.09 -6.85
C VAL A 94 9.03 -6.43 -8.29
N ARG A 95 8.98 -5.41 -9.14
CA ARG A 95 8.71 -5.52 -10.57
C ARG A 95 9.85 -4.89 -11.35
N ASN A 96 10.06 -5.34 -12.58
CA ASN A 96 10.93 -4.64 -13.52
C ASN A 96 10.63 -3.13 -13.50
N PRO A 97 11.63 -2.25 -13.33
CA PRO A 97 11.41 -0.81 -13.17
C PRO A 97 10.65 -0.15 -14.34
N TYR A 98 10.86 -0.60 -15.58
CA TYR A 98 10.16 -0.05 -16.74
C TYR A 98 8.68 -0.42 -16.71
N ASP A 99 8.37 -1.70 -16.49
CA ASP A 99 6.98 -2.17 -16.39
C ASP A 99 6.24 -1.57 -15.19
N PHE A 100 6.96 -1.33 -14.09
CA PHE A 100 6.45 -0.65 -12.93
C PHE A 100 5.99 0.77 -13.28
N LEU A 101 6.83 1.55 -13.99
CA LEU A 101 6.51 2.91 -14.41
C LEU A 101 5.32 2.95 -15.38
N VAL A 102 5.26 2.00 -16.33
CA VAL A 102 4.11 1.86 -17.24
C VAL A 102 2.83 1.55 -16.44
N SER A 103 2.90 0.61 -15.49
CA SER A 103 1.74 0.26 -14.66
C SER A 103 1.28 1.42 -13.77
N LEU A 104 2.24 2.20 -13.24
CA LEU A 104 1.96 3.38 -12.45
C LEU A 104 1.34 4.50 -13.30
N TYR A 105 1.83 4.71 -14.53
CA TYR A 105 1.27 5.65 -15.49
C TYR A 105 -0.22 5.37 -15.74
N PHE A 106 -0.56 4.16 -16.19
CA PHE A 106 -1.96 3.82 -16.46
C PHE A 106 -2.83 3.83 -15.20
N TYR A 107 -2.27 3.50 -14.04
CA TYR A 107 -2.98 3.65 -12.76
C TYR A 107 -3.28 5.11 -12.42
N ALA A 108 -2.33 6.02 -12.63
CA ALA A 108 -2.53 7.45 -12.39
C ALA A 108 -3.68 8.03 -13.26
N LYS A 109 -3.84 7.53 -14.49
CA LYS A 109 -4.92 7.96 -15.41
C LYS A 109 -6.32 7.51 -14.98
N GLN A 110 -6.45 6.53 -14.09
CA GLN A 110 -7.76 6.00 -13.64
C GLN A 110 -8.51 6.94 -12.67
N PHE A 111 -7.85 7.96 -12.11
CA PHE A 111 -8.43 8.85 -11.08
C PHE A 111 -9.19 10.05 -11.67
N GLU A 112 -10.02 9.81 -12.69
CA GLU A 112 -10.69 10.87 -13.47
C GLU A 112 -11.63 11.77 -12.64
N ARG A 113 -12.15 11.27 -11.52
CA ARG A 113 -13.11 11.96 -10.67
C ARG A 113 -12.46 12.81 -9.56
N ASP A 114 -11.14 12.79 -9.45
CA ASP A 114 -10.41 13.62 -8.49
C ASP A 114 -9.94 14.90 -9.20
N PRO A 115 -10.51 16.09 -8.88
CA PRO A 115 -10.15 17.35 -9.52
C PRO A 115 -8.65 17.65 -9.42
N SER A 116 -7.98 17.20 -8.35
CA SER A 116 -6.54 17.40 -8.14
C SER A 116 -5.67 16.54 -9.05
N ARG A 117 -6.24 15.49 -9.68
CA ARG A 117 -5.55 14.52 -10.53
C ARG A 117 -5.98 14.58 -11.98
N ARG A 118 -6.89 15.50 -12.34
CA ARG A 118 -7.38 15.68 -13.72
C ARG A 118 -6.24 15.95 -14.71
N ALA A 119 -5.23 16.70 -14.29
CA ALA A 119 -4.02 16.97 -15.09
C ALA A 119 -3.20 15.70 -15.43
N LEU A 120 -3.38 14.58 -14.71
CA LEU A 120 -2.70 13.32 -14.99
C LEU A 120 -3.39 12.50 -16.09
N LYS A 121 -4.67 12.78 -16.38
CA LYS A 121 -5.45 12.04 -17.38
C LYS A 121 -4.95 12.28 -18.80
N ASP A 122 -4.68 13.53 -19.13
CA ASP A 122 -4.27 13.91 -20.48
C ASP A 122 -2.74 14.01 -20.61
N MET A 123 -2.01 13.67 -19.54
CA MET A 123 -0.56 13.66 -19.52
C MET A 123 0.00 12.54 -20.40
N GLU A 124 0.85 12.92 -21.35
CA GLU A 124 1.69 12.01 -22.13
C GLU A 124 2.64 11.22 -21.22
N TYR A 125 2.97 9.98 -21.60
CA TYR A 125 3.87 9.13 -20.78
C TYR A 125 5.23 9.80 -20.52
N LYS A 126 5.77 10.52 -21.50
CA LYS A 126 7.04 11.24 -21.38
C LYS A 126 7.00 12.31 -20.29
N ASP A 127 5.90 13.08 -20.23
CA ASP A 127 5.73 14.13 -19.22
C ASP A 127 5.45 13.55 -17.83
N PHE A 128 4.75 12.42 -17.79
CA PHE A 128 4.59 11.65 -16.56
C PHE A 128 5.95 11.20 -16.00
N LEU A 129 6.83 10.65 -16.85
CA LEU A 129 8.18 10.26 -16.41
C LEU A 129 8.98 11.45 -15.88
N ARG A 130 8.98 12.58 -16.59
CA ARG A 130 9.64 13.81 -16.13
C ARG A 130 9.12 14.24 -14.75
N ARG A 131 7.81 14.18 -14.54
CA ARG A 131 7.17 14.50 -13.25
C ARG A 131 7.59 13.54 -12.14
N VAL A 132 7.61 12.23 -12.41
CA VAL A 132 8.03 11.22 -11.43
C VAL A 132 9.46 11.48 -10.96
N ILE A 133 10.35 11.78 -11.90
CA ILE A 133 11.75 12.12 -11.64
C ILE A 133 11.88 13.45 -10.90
N SER A 134 11.21 14.52 -11.36
CA SER A 134 11.29 15.85 -10.75
C SER A 134 10.77 15.87 -9.32
N ASN A 135 9.73 15.08 -9.03
CA ASN A 135 9.13 15.00 -7.70
C ASN A 135 9.87 14.06 -6.76
N ASN A 136 10.96 13.42 -7.22
CA ASN A 136 11.69 12.40 -6.47
C ASN A 136 10.73 11.34 -5.87
N THR A 137 9.82 10.83 -6.71
CA THR A 137 8.77 9.92 -6.27
C THR A 137 9.40 8.63 -5.71
N ALA A 138 8.90 8.17 -4.55
CA ALA A 138 9.43 6.99 -3.88
C ALA A 138 9.50 5.77 -4.83
N CYS A 139 10.71 5.23 -4.98
CA CYS A 139 11.00 4.05 -5.77
C CYS A 139 10.73 2.77 -4.96
N GLN A 140 10.83 1.61 -5.61
CA GLN A 140 10.58 0.32 -4.95
C GLN A 140 11.54 0.03 -3.80
N LEU A 141 12.80 0.50 -3.90
CA LEU A 141 13.82 0.32 -2.87
C LEU A 141 13.46 1.05 -1.57
N ASP A 142 12.86 2.24 -1.68
CA ASP A 142 12.49 3.08 -0.52
C ASP A 142 11.48 2.41 0.43
N PHE A 143 10.81 1.35 -0.01
CA PHE A 143 9.87 0.59 0.82
C PHE A 143 10.53 -0.50 1.65
N ILE A 144 11.71 -0.98 1.24
CA ILE A 144 12.38 -2.12 1.85
C ILE A 144 13.65 -1.76 2.62
N THR A 145 14.16 -0.55 2.44
CA THR A 145 15.22 0.08 3.26
C THR A 145 14.65 0.70 4.52
#